data_AF-A0A3M2W6M1-F1
#
_entry.id   AF-A0A3M2W6M1-F1
#
_cell.length_a   1.000
_cell.length_b   1.000
_cell.length_c   1.000
_cell.angle_alpha   90.00
_cell.angle_beta   90.00
_cell.angle_gamma   90.00
#
_symmetry.space_group_name_H-M   'P 1'
#
loop_
_entity.id
_entity.type
_entity.pdbx_description
1 polymer ?
#
loop_
_entity_poly.entity_id
_entity_poly.type
_entity_poly.pdbx_seq_one_letter_code
_entity_poly.pdbx_strand_id
1 'polypeptide(L)'
;MGWDIGLLQRTERGDNDSESKPYTGDVTTFAPEQLGDLLDSLSTSYNEQLRLLRAWYQHWENAGQGKRLLAALDGLLLSGEGRRQGVFELSDLAFKTRRKLSGAKAAWRYLVQAQIHNGAWGGFMEKEEKTCGRLDLVVKHYPQRCDEFVAATTYGMFGDPELPRVAPTELMVYFYARQKRILEAVRFAETMVNCVIEDTRTLPLERPRWAAELNSSTGSEG
;
A
#
# COMPACT_ATOMS: atom_id res chain seq x y z
N MET A 1 -30.48 25.80 22.82
CA MET A 1 -30.94 25.44 21.46
C MET A 1 -29.78 25.72 20.52
N GLY A 2 -28.85 24.77 20.36
CA GLY A 2 -28.75 23.87 19.18
C GLY A 2 -28.01 24.64 18.07
N TRP A 3 -26.83 24.25 17.55
CA TRP A 3 -26.32 22.94 17.14
C TRP A 3 -24.78 22.97 17.27
N ASP A 4 -24.17 22.02 17.98
CA ASP A 4 -23.59 20.78 17.41
C ASP A 4 -22.55 21.07 16.32
N ILE A 5 -21.34 21.47 16.77
CA ILE A 5 -20.15 21.50 15.92
C ILE A 5 -19.87 20.05 15.58
N GLY A 6 -20.02 19.71 14.30
CA GLY A 6 -19.74 18.40 13.74
C GLY A 6 -18.37 17.89 14.15
N LEU A 7 -18.32 17.19 15.28
CA LEU A 7 -17.36 16.16 15.54
C LEU A 7 -17.54 15.19 14.39
N LEU A 8 -16.56 15.14 13.49
CA LEU A 8 -16.30 13.94 12.72
C LEU A 8 -16.01 12.87 13.77
N GLN A 9 -17.07 12.24 14.30
CA GLN A 9 -16.95 10.97 14.97
C GLN A 9 -16.33 10.08 13.92
N ARG A 10 -15.02 9.86 14.06
CA ARG A 10 -14.39 8.69 13.48
C ARG A 10 -15.25 7.56 13.99
N THR A 11 -16.15 7.07 13.15
CA THR A 11 -16.79 5.79 13.40
C THR A 11 -15.59 4.89 13.49
N GLU A 12 -15.19 4.54 14.71
CA GLU A 12 -14.37 3.36 14.92
C GLU A 12 -15.16 2.30 14.20
N ARG A 13 -14.65 1.95 13.01
CA ARG A 13 -15.17 0.86 12.23
C ARG A 13 -14.97 -0.29 13.17
N GLY A 14 -16.02 -0.61 13.92
CA GLY A 14 -16.04 -1.74 14.81
C GLY A 14 -15.45 -2.87 14.00
N ASP A 15 -14.41 -3.50 14.55
CA ASP A 15 -13.92 -4.75 14.03
C ASP A 15 -15.18 -5.60 13.83
N ASN A 16 -15.65 -5.69 12.59
CA ASN A 16 -16.56 -6.73 12.18
C ASN A 16 -15.66 -7.96 12.17
N ASP A 17 -15.32 -8.40 13.37
CA ASP A 17 -14.85 -9.74 13.67
C ASP A 17 -16.07 -10.61 13.39
N SER A 18 -16.32 -10.82 12.09
CA SER A 18 -17.12 -11.92 11.61
C SER A 18 -16.66 -13.13 12.42
N GLU A 19 -17.57 -13.84 13.08
CA GLU A 19 -17.31 -15.04 13.89
C GLU A 19 -16.57 -16.12 13.06
N SER A 20 -15.30 -15.88 12.73
CA SER A 20 -14.46 -16.79 11.99
C SER A 20 -13.89 -17.71 13.04
N LYS A 21 -14.23 -18.99 12.94
CA LYS A 21 -13.63 -20.00 13.80
C LYS A 21 -12.11 -19.98 13.58
N PRO A 22 -11.30 -19.94 14.66
CA PRO A 22 -9.85 -19.99 14.52
C PRO A 22 -9.44 -21.21 13.72
N TYR A 23 -8.52 -21.03 12.78
CA TYR A 23 -7.95 -22.16 12.04
C TYR A 23 -7.20 -23.09 13.01
N THR A 24 -7.59 -24.36 13.05
CA THR A 24 -7.02 -25.37 13.96
C THR A 24 -6.01 -26.30 13.31
N GLY A 25 -5.80 -26.19 12.00
CA GLY A 25 -4.85 -27.03 11.26
C GLY A 25 -3.39 -26.56 11.38
N ASP A 26 -2.47 -27.35 10.84
CA ASP A 26 -1.08 -26.95 10.66
C ASP A 26 -0.82 -26.65 9.19
N VAL A 27 -0.58 -25.38 8.86
CA VAL A 27 -0.33 -24.94 7.48
C VAL A 27 0.96 -25.54 6.91
N THR A 28 1.91 -25.94 7.74
CA THR A 28 3.19 -26.51 7.29
C THR A 28 3.04 -27.91 6.68
N THR A 29 1.89 -28.55 6.86
CA THR A 29 1.57 -29.84 6.23
C THR A 29 1.32 -29.72 4.72
N PHE A 30 0.96 -28.53 4.24
CA PHE A 30 0.77 -28.26 2.81
C PHE A 30 2.12 -27.95 2.16
N ALA A 31 2.54 -28.81 1.23
CA ALA A 31 3.73 -28.56 0.41
C ALA A 31 3.55 -27.30 -0.46
N PRO A 32 4.64 -26.67 -0.94
CA PRO A 32 4.56 -25.52 -1.84
C PRO A 32 3.59 -25.70 -3.02
N GLU A 33 3.56 -26.88 -3.63
CA GLU A 33 2.71 -27.22 -4.77
C GLU A 33 1.22 -27.34 -4.41
N GLN A 34 0.91 -27.46 -3.12
CA GLN A 34 -0.45 -27.57 -2.57
C GLN A 34 -0.99 -26.21 -2.11
N LEU A 35 -0.50 -25.11 -2.69
CA LEU A 35 -0.96 -23.76 -2.35
C LEU A 35 -2.48 -23.60 -2.58
N GLY A 36 -3.04 -24.24 -3.61
CA GLY A 36 -4.50 -24.23 -3.84
C GLY A 36 -5.25 -24.84 -2.67
N ASP A 37 -4.88 -26.07 -2.27
CA ASP A 37 -5.49 -26.78 -1.14
C ASP A 37 -5.35 -25.99 0.18
N LEU A 38 -4.19 -25.35 0.39
CA LEU A 38 -3.97 -24.46 1.53
C LEU A 38 -4.97 -23.30 1.50
N LEU A 39 -5.07 -22.58 0.38
CA LEU A 39 -5.97 -21.43 0.25
C LEU A 39 -7.44 -21.84 0.45
N ASP A 40 -7.84 -22.99 -0.07
CA ASP A 40 -9.20 -23.53 0.11
C ASP A 40 -9.47 -23.95 1.56
N SER A 41 -8.45 -24.40 2.30
CA SER A 41 -8.56 -24.78 3.71
C SER A 41 -8.70 -23.59 4.66
N LEU A 42 -8.28 -22.39 4.23
CA LEU A 42 -8.26 -21.17 5.04
C LEU A 42 -9.64 -20.49 5.04
N SER A 43 -10.66 -21.16 5.59
CA SER A 43 -11.98 -20.58 5.84
C SER A 43 -12.00 -19.73 7.13
N THR A 44 -11.09 -18.74 7.21
CA THR A 44 -10.91 -17.89 8.41
C THR A 44 -11.02 -16.40 8.07
N SER A 45 -10.97 -15.52 9.08
CA SER A 45 -10.88 -14.08 8.87
C SER A 45 -9.65 -13.73 8.03
N TYR A 46 -9.77 -12.65 7.26
CA TYR A 46 -8.70 -12.17 6.39
C TYR A 46 -7.37 -11.99 7.15
N ASN A 47 -7.39 -11.38 8.34
CA ASN A 47 -6.20 -11.15 9.14
C ASN A 47 -5.52 -12.46 9.60
N GLU A 48 -6.30 -13.46 9.98
CA GLU A 48 -5.75 -14.77 10.35
C GLU A 48 -5.15 -15.48 9.13
N GLN A 49 -5.83 -15.44 7.98
CA GLN A 49 -5.32 -15.97 6.71
C GLN A 49 -3.95 -15.37 6.36
N LEU A 50 -3.78 -14.04 6.48
CA LEU A 50 -2.49 -13.39 6.21
C LEU A 50 -1.37 -13.88 7.14
N ARG A 51 -1.68 -14.03 8.43
CA ARG A 51 -0.74 -14.56 9.43
C ARG A 51 -0.31 -15.99 9.09
N LEU A 52 -1.26 -16.84 8.72
CA LEU A 52 -1.05 -18.24 8.38
C LEU A 52 -0.24 -18.41 7.09
N LEU A 53 -0.57 -17.65 6.04
CA LEU A 53 0.20 -17.63 4.79
C LEU A 53 1.66 -17.21 5.01
N ARG A 54 1.88 -16.21 5.86
CA ARG A 54 3.23 -15.77 6.22
C ARG A 54 4.01 -16.87 6.96
N ALA A 55 3.37 -17.55 7.91
CA ALA A 55 3.98 -18.64 8.66
C ALA A 55 4.34 -19.82 7.73
N TRP A 56 3.42 -20.20 6.84
CA TRP A 56 3.65 -21.21 5.80
C TRP A 56 4.84 -20.86 4.91
N TYR A 57 4.90 -19.62 4.40
CA TYR A 57 6.00 -19.16 3.57
C TYR A 57 7.35 -19.29 4.30
N GLN A 58 7.42 -18.77 5.53
CA GLN A 58 8.65 -18.76 6.32
C GLN A 58 9.12 -20.17 6.66
N HIS A 59 8.22 -21.09 6.96
CA HIS A 59 8.56 -22.50 7.21
C HIS A 59 9.32 -23.09 6.02
N TRP A 60 8.76 -22.99 4.81
CA TRP A 60 9.35 -23.57 3.61
C TRP A 60 10.60 -22.83 3.12
N GLU A 61 10.68 -21.51 3.31
CA GLU A 61 11.91 -20.76 3.03
C GLU A 61 13.06 -21.22 3.94
N ASN A 62 12.78 -21.38 5.24
CA ASN A 62 13.76 -21.84 6.23
C ASN A 62 14.18 -23.30 5.99
N ALA A 63 13.29 -24.13 5.45
CA ALA A 63 13.59 -25.48 5.00
C ALA A 63 14.40 -25.54 3.68
N GLY A 64 14.81 -24.39 3.13
CA GLY A 64 15.59 -24.30 1.89
C GLY A 64 14.77 -24.53 0.61
N GLN A 65 13.44 -24.61 0.72
CA GLN A 65 12.54 -24.90 -0.41
C GLN A 65 12.10 -23.63 -1.17
N GLY A 66 12.84 -22.53 -1.04
CA GLY A 66 12.50 -21.24 -1.65
C GLY A 66 12.26 -21.29 -3.17
N LYS A 67 12.97 -22.15 -3.91
CA LYS A 67 12.74 -22.33 -5.35
C LYS A 67 11.35 -22.91 -5.66
N ARG A 68 10.90 -23.88 -4.86
CA ARG A 68 9.57 -24.51 -5.00
C ARG A 68 8.47 -23.55 -4.57
N LEU A 69 8.68 -22.82 -3.47
CA LEU A 69 7.77 -21.75 -3.05
C LEU A 69 7.51 -20.74 -4.17
N LEU A 70 8.57 -20.22 -4.78
CA LEU A 70 8.43 -19.25 -5.85
C LEU A 70 7.77 -19.87 -7.08
N ALA A 71 8.08 -21.12 -7.44
CA ALA A 71 7.41 -21.78 -8.56
C ALA A 71 5.88 -21.89 -8.36
N ALA A 72 5.42 -22.13 -7.13
CA ALA A 72 3.99 -22.17 -6.83
C ALA A 72 3.34 -20.78 -6.76
N LEU A 73 4.08 -19.76 -6.31
CA LEU A 73 3.55 -18.42 -6.07
C LEU A 73 3.66 -17.48 -7.27
N ASP A 74 4.60 -17.70 -8.20
CA ASP A 74 4.94 -16.76 -9.26
C ASP A 74 3.73 -16.40 -10.13
N GLY A 75 2.88 -17.38 -10.44
CA GLY A 75 1.65 -17.15 -11.20
C GLY A 75 0.70 -16.18 -10.49
N LEU A 76 0.55 -16.31 -9.17
CA LEU A 76 -0.37 -15.48 -8.38
C LEU A 76 0.22 -14.13 -8.01
N LEU A 77 1.52 -14.06 -7.72
CA LEU A 77 2.20 -12.82 -7.29
C LEU A 77 2.47 -11.87 -8.45
N LEU A 78 2.81 -12.41 -9.62
CA LEU A 78 3.18 -11.62 -10.80
C LEU A 78 2.00 -11.33 -11.73
N SER A 79 0.83 -11.91 -11.45
CA SER A 79 -0.44 -11.59 -12.09
C SER A 79 -1.39 -10.89 -11.13
N GLY A 80 -2.51 -10.36 -11.64
CA GLY A 80 -3.57 -9.80 -10.81
C GLY A 80 -4.43 -10.83 -10.06
N GLU A 81 -4.24 -12.13 -10.31
CA GLU A 81 -5.14 -13.20 -9.86
C GLU A 81 -5.01 -13.50 -8.35
N GLY A 82 -3.82 -13.29 -7.76
CA GLY A 82 -3.56 -13.56 -6.35
C GLY A 82 -4.26 -12.63 -5.35
N ARG A 83 -4.99 -11.61 -5.83
CA ARG A 83 -5.59 -10.55 -4.99
C ARG A 83 -6.58 -11.07 -3.97
N ARG A 84 -7.56 -11.85 -4.43
CA ARG A 84 -8.68 -12.32 -3.59
C ARG A 84 -8.25 -13.35 -2.54
N GLN A 85 -7.04 -13.89 -2.69
CA GLN A 85 -6.49 -14.96 -1.86
C GLN A 85 -5.49 -14.45 -0.81
N GLY A 86 -5.31 -13.13 -0.68
CA GLY A 86 -4.35 -12.53 0.27
C GLY A 86 -2.88 -12.82 -0.06
N VAL A 87 -2.58 -13.39 -1.23
CA VAL A 87 -1.24 -13.88 -1.59
C VAL A 87 -0.25 -12.73 -1.78
N PHE A 88 -0.70 -11.53 -2.14
CA PHE A 88 0.17 -10.35 -2.31
C PHE A 88 0.88 -9.90 -1.04
N GLU A 89 0.43 -10.33 0.13
CA GLU A 89 1.11 -10.13 1.41
C GLU A 89 2.47 -10.85 1.48
N LEU A 90 2.68 -11.83 0.61
CA LEU A 90 3.93 -12.57 0.49
C LEU A 90 4.92 -11.90 -0.49
N SER A 91 4.53 -10.84 -1.20
CA SER A 91 5.34 -10.29 -2.30
C SER A 91 6.71 -9.79 -1.85
N ASP A 92 6.80 -9.11 -0.71
CA ASP A 92 8.07 -8.58 -0.20
C ASP A 92 8.99 -9.71 0.34
N LEU A 93 8.40 -10.82 0.82
CA LEU A 93 9.15 -12.03 1.17
C LEU A 93 9.66 -12.72 -0.09
N ALA A 94 8.78 -12.92 -1.08
CA ALA A 94 9.12 -13.48 -2.37
C ALA A 94 10.22 -12.69 -3.10
N PHE A 95 10.20 -11.36 -3.00
CA PHE A 95 11.28 -10.51 -3.46
C PHE A 95 12.64 -10.89 -2.81
N LYS A 96 12.68 -10.99 -1.48
CA LYS A 96 13.91 -11.31 -0.74
C LYS A 96 14.43 -12.69 -1.14
N THR A 97 13.56 -13.69 -1.21
CA THR A 97 13.90 -15.06 -1.59
C THR A 97 14.37 -15.13 -3.04
N ARG A 98 13.67 -14.49 -3.99
CA ARG A 98 14.08 -14.43 -5.41
C ARG A 98 15.42 -13.75 -5.56
N ARG A 99 15.66 -12.66 -4.82
CA ARG A 99 16.93 -11.94 -4.87
C ARG A 99 18.08 -12.80 -4.37
N LYS A 100 17.87 -13.56 -3.29
CA LYS A 100 18.85 -14.51 -2.75
C LYS A 100 19.18 -15.63 -3.72
N LEU A 101 18.17 -16.18 -4.41
CA LEU A 101 18.33 -17.35 -5.29
C LEU A 101 18.78 -17.01 -6.72
N SER A 102 18.31 -15.89 -7.27
CA SER A 102 18.43 -15.57 -8.70
C SER A 102 18.98 -14.17 -8.98
N GLY A 103 19.33 -13.43 -7.93
CA GLY A 103 19.95 -12.10 -8.05
C GLY A 103 18.96 -10.96 -8.26
N ALA A 104 19.51 -9.74 -8.30
CA ALA A 104 18.73 -8.50 -8.34
C ALA A 104 17.86 -8.36 -9.59
N LYS A 105 18.39 -8.69 -10.78
CA LYS A 105 17.64 -8.55 -12.04
C LYS A 105 16.33 -9.35 -12.04
N ALA A 106 16.37 -10.59 -11.53
CA ALA A 106 15.20 -11.46 -11.47
C ALA A 106 14.18 -11.01 -10.41
N ALA A 107 14.64 -10.42 -9.32
CA ALA A 107 13.78 -10.00 -8.22
C ALA A 107 13.05 -8.67 -8.47
N TRP A 108 13.55 -7.84 -9.39
CA TRP A 108 12.96 -6.53 -9.73
C TRP A 108 11.44 -6.56 -9.95
N ARG A 109 10.95 -7.53 -10.73
CA ARG A 109 9.54 -7.63 -11.09
C ARG A 109 8.63 -7.79 -9.87
N TYR A 110 9.11 -8.40 -8.79
CA TYR A 110 8.30 -8.58 -7.57
C TYR A 110 8.01 -7.25 -6.89
N LEU A 111 8.97 -6.32 -6.80
CA LEU A 111 8.70 -5.01 -6.18
C LEU A 111 7.73 -4.19 -7.01
N VAL A 112 7.89 -4.21 -8.34
CA VAL A 112 7.00 -3.48 -9.26
C VAL A 112 5.57 -4.01 -9.15
N GLN A 113 5.40 -5.33 -9.27
CA GLN A 113 4.08 -5.95 -9.19
C GLN A 113 3.47 -5.80 -7.79
N ALA A 114 4.25 -5.95 -6.73
CA ALA A 114 3.78 -5.72 -5.36
C ALA A 114 3.23 -4.30 -5.18
N GLN A 115 3.92 -3.29 -5.72
CA GLN A 115 3.44 -1.91 -5.63
C GLN A 115 2.13 -1.72 -6.39
N ILE A 116 2.05 -2.17 -7.63
CA ILE A 116 0.83 -2.06 -8.46
C ILE A 116 -0.35 -2.77 -7.78
N HIS A 117 -0.13 -4.01 -7.33
CA HIS A 117 -1.15 -4.87 -6.76
C HIS A 117 -1.55 -4.51 -5.32
N ASN A 118 -0.77 -3.69 -4.62
CA ASN A 118 -1.10 -3.16 -3.29
C ASN A 118 -1.47 -1.67 -3.33
N GLY A 119 -2.16 -1.24 -4.39
CA GLY A 119 -2.79 0.08 -4.44
C GLY A 119 -1.93 1.18 -5.05
N ALA A 120 -0.82 0.81 -5.70
CA ALA A 120 0.09 1.75 -6.37
C ALA A 120 0.48 2.89 -5.44
N TRP A 121 0.16 4.14 -5.78
CA TRP A 121 0.45 5.31 -4.95
C TRP A 121 -0.73 5.79 -4.10
N GLY A 122 -1.87 5.08 -4.10
CA GLY A 122 -3.10 5.54 -3.45
C GLY A 122 -3.20 5.29 -1.94
N GLY A 123 -2.32 4.48 -1.35
CA GLY A 123 -2.20 4.34 0.11
C GLY A 123 -3.34 3.64 0.87
N PHE A 124 -4.36 3.10 0.20
CA PHE A 124 -5.56 2.55 0.87
C PHE A 124 -5.65 1.01 0.91
N MET A 125 -4.76 0.28 0.22
CA MET A 125 -4.84 -1.19 0.11
C MET A 125 -4.05 -1.93 1.18
N GLU A 126 -2.99 -1.32 1.71
CA GLU A 126 -2.16 -1.89 2.77
C GLU A 126 -1.76 -0.81 3.78
N LYS A 127 -1.17 -1.22 4.90
CA LYS A 127 -0.64 -0.28 5.88
C LYS A 127 0.55 0.48 5.30
N GLU A 128 0.60 1.78 5.54
CA GLU A 128 1.65 2.67 5.05
C GLU A 128 3.06 2.16 5.35
N GLU A 129 3.29 1.58 6.54
CA GLU A 129 4.60 1.07 6.93
C GLU A 129 5.10 -0.05 6.00
N LYS A 130 4.19 -0.87 5.46
CA LYS A 130 4.54 -1.90 4.47
C LYS A 130 4.95 -1.27 3.15
N THR A 131 4.18 -0.31 2.66
CA THR A 131 4.50 0.39 1.41
C THR A 131 5.83 1.13 1.54
N CYS A 132 6.04 1.90 2.61
CA CYS A 132 7.30 2.57 2.90
C CYS A 132 8.48 1.59 3.00
N GLY A 133 8.28 0.45 3.68
CA GLY A 133 9.28 -0.63 3.73
C GLY A 133 9.65 -1.17 2.35
N ARG A 134 8.68 -1.32 1.44
CA ARG A 134 8.92 -1.72 0.05
C ARG A 134 9.68 -0.65 -0.73
N LEU A 135 9.31 0.62 -0.58
CA LEU A 135 9.99 1.76 -1.20
C LEU A 135 11.46 1.84 -0.74
N ASP A 136 11.73 1.58 0.53
CA ASP A 136 13.08 1.46 1.07
C ASP A 136 13.88 0.32 0.40
N LEU A 137 13.25 -0.83 0.12
CA LEU A 137 13.90 -1.91 -0.63
C LEU A 137 14.26 -1.50 -2.06
N VAL A 138 13.40 -0.72 -2.73
CA VAL A 138 13.67 -0.17 -4.06
C VAL A 138 14.89 0.75 -4.02
N VAL A 139 14.91 1.73 -3.13
CA VAL A 139 16.04 2.67 -2.99
C VAL A 139 17.33 1.93 -2.64
N LYS A 140 17.27 0.96 -1.73
CA LYS A 140 18.43 0.19 -1.27
C LYS A 140 19.02 -0.69 -2.37
N HIS A 141 18.19 -1.35 -3.16
CA HIS A 141 18.64 -2.40 -4.08
C HIS A 141 18.66 -1.99 -5.55
N TYR A 142 17.96 -0.92 -5.92
CA TYR A 142 17.82 -0.43 -7.29
C TYR A 142 17.87 1.10 -7.37
N PRO A 143 18.87 1.78 -6.77
CA PRO A 143 18.90 3.25 -6.71
C PRO A 143 18.90 3.92 -8.10
N GLN A 144 19.45 3.26 -9.13
CA GLN A 144 19.47 3.80 -10.51
C GLN A 144 18.15 3.58 -11.27
N ARG A 145 17.19 2.86 -10.70
CA ARG A 145 15.92 2.48 -11.38
C ARG A 145 14.70 3.06 -10.68
N CYS A 146 14.89 4.03 -9.79
CA CYS A 146 13.78 4.65 -9.06
C CYS A 146 12.79 5.37 -9.98
N ASP A 147 13.27 6.08 -11.01
CA ASP A 147 12.37 6.73 -11.98
C ASP A 147 11.63 5.70 -12.84
N GLU A 148 12.29 4.61 -13.22
CA GLU A 148 11.66 3.47 -13.89
C GLU A 148 10.57 2.85 -13.00
N PHE A 149 10.82 2.73 -11.69
CA PHE A 149 9.86 2.24 -10.72
C PHE A 149 8.62 3.13 -10.66
N VAL A 150 8.80 4.45 -10.56
CA VAL A 150 7.69 5.41 -10.53
C VAL A 150 6.87 5.28 -11.81
N ALA A 151 7.52 5.32 -12.98
CA ALA A 151 6.84 5.22 -14.26
C ALA A 151 6.02 3.92 -14.39
N ALA A 152 6.58 2.78 -13.94
CA ALA A 152 5.91 1.49 -13.99
C ALA A 152 4.74 1.36 -13.00
N THR A 153 4.77 2.08 -11.88
CA THR A 153 3.83 1.92 -10.76
C THR A 153 2.82 3.06 -10.63
N THR A 154 2.85 4.05 -11.52
CA THR A 154 1.85 5.15 -11.55
C THR A 154 0.53 4.71 -12.16
N TYR A 155 0.44 3.47 -12.66
CA TYR A 155 -0.78 2.89 -13.21
C TYR A 155 -1.54 2.09 -12.15
N GLY A 156 -2.85 2.22 -12.20
CA GLY A 156 -3.78 1.66 -11.25
C GLY A 156 -3.94 0.16 -11.40
N MET A 157 -4.49 -0.41 -10.34
CA MET A 157 -4.74 -1.84 -10.20
C MET A 157 -5.94 -2.35 -11.04
N PHE A 158 -6.82 -1.44 -11.46
CA PHE A 158 -8.09 -1.71 -12.11
C PHE A 158 -8.17 -0.92 -13.40
N GLY A 159 -8.33 -1.60 -14.54
CA GLY A 159 -8.51 -0.95 -15.84
C GLY A 159 -8.25 -1.94 -16.96
N ASP A 160 -9.27 -2.22 -17.75
CA ASP A 160 -9.20 -2.94 -19.01
C ASP A 160 -10.03 -2.12 -20.01
N PRO A 161 -9.49 -1.66 -21.16
CA PRO A 161 -8.16 -1.99 -21.73
C PRO A 161 -6.99 -1.11 -21.24
N GLU A 162 -7.26 0.07 -20.69
CA GLU A 162 -6.21 0.98 -20.21
C GLU A 162 -6.25 1.13 -18.69
N LEU A 163 -5.08 0.99 -18.06
CA LEU A 163 -4.93 1.20 -16.63
C LEU A 163 -4.98 2.71 -16.33
N PRO A 164 -5.88 3.18 -15.45
CA PRO A 164 -5.97 4.57 -15.07
C PRO A 164 -4.70 4.99 -14.32
N ARG A 165 -4.32 6.25 -14.44
CA ARG A 165 -3.23 6.78 -13.62
C ARG A 165 -3.71 6.95 -12.18
N VAL A 166 -2.88 6.58 -11.23
CA VAL A 166 -3.15 6.77 -9.80
C VAL A 166 -2.58 8.12 -9.39
N ALA A 167 -3.42 8.92 -8.76
CA ALA A 167 -3.00 10.18 -8.15
C ALA A 167 -1.92 9.87 -7.11
N PRO A 168 -0.74 10.49 -7.20
CA PRO A 168 0.30 10.29 -6.19
C PRO A 168 -0.10 10.91 -4.85
N THR A 169 0.42 10.37 -3.75
CA THR A 169 0.22 10.88 -2.39
C THR A 169 1.55 11.28 -1.73
N GLU A 170 1.54 11.54 -0.42
CA GLU A 170 2.74 11.69 0.42
C GLU A 170 3.75 10.55 0.27
N LEU A 171 3.32 9.35 -0.12
CA LEU A 171 4.21 8.23 -0.42
C LEU A 171 5.24 8.56 -1.51
N MET A 172 4.87 9.36 -2.52
CA MET A 172 5.79 9.80 -3.56
C MET A 172 6.83 10.78 -3.01
N VAL A 173 6.41 11.68 -2.12
CA VAL A 173 7.30 12.62 -1.42
C VAL A 173 8.28 11.84 -0.55
N TYR A 174 7.79 10.87 0.22
CA TYR A 174 8.61 9.94 1.00
C TYR A 174 9.66 9.27 0.10
N PHE A 175 9.23 8.69 -1.03
CA PHE A 175 10.13 7.99 -1.94
C PHE A 175 11.26 8.88 -2.49
N TYR A 176 10.96 10.12 -2.88
CA TYR A 176 11.99 11.07 -3.32
C TYR A 176 12.94 11.47 -2.19
N ALA A 177 12.40 11.69 -0.98
CA ALA A 177 13.21 12.01 0.19
C ALA A 177 14.20 10.86 0.51
N ARG A 178 13.76 9.60 0.43
CA ARG A 178 14.62 8.42 0.63
C ARG A 178 15.74 8.31 -0.40
N GLN A 179 15.52 8.80 -1.62
CA GLN A 179 16.54 8.91 -2.66
C GLN A 179 17.49 10.10 -2.48
N LYS A 180 17.32 10.92 -1.43
CA LYS A 180 18.01 12.20 -1.22
C LYS A 180 17.71 13.26 -2.28
N ARG A 181 16.60 13.10 -3.01
CA ARG A 181 16.09 14.04 -4.02
C ARG A 181 15.15 15.06 -3.37
N ILE A 182 15.72 15.83 -2.43
CA ILE A 182 14.95 16.70 -1.54
C ILE A 182 14.25 17.82 -2.31
N LEU A 183 14.92 18.41 -3.30
CA LEU A 183 14.34 19.49 -4.10
C LEU A 183 13.14 19.00 -4.90
N GLU A 184 13.22 17.80 -5.47
CA GLU A 184 12.10 17.18 -6.18
C GLU A 184 10.95 16.81 -5.23
N ALA A 185 11.26 16.30 -4.03
CA ALA A 185 10.26 16.03 -3.01
C ALA A 185 9.48 17.30 -2.61
N VAL A 186 10.19 18.42 -2.41
CA VAL A 186 9.58 19.73 -2.09
C VAL A 186 8.71 20.22 -3.23
N ARG A 187 9.23 20.25 -4.46
CA ARG A 187 8.46 20.67 -5.65
C ARG A 187 7.21 19.82 -5.85
N PHE A 188 7.31 18.52 -5.58
CA PHE A 188 6.18 17.60 -5.66
C PHE A 188 5.10 17.95 -4.64
N ALA A 189 5.49 18.16 -3.37
CA ALA A 189 4.58 18.58 -2.32
C ALA A 189 3.93 19.95 -2.61
N GLU A 190 4.71 20.92 -3.08
CA GLU A 190 4.20 22.23 -3.52
C GLU A 190 3.16 22.09 -4.62
N THR A 191 3.40 21.20 -5.60
CA THR A 191 2.44 20.93 -6.67
C THR A 191 1.13 20.36 -6.13
N MET A 192 1.21 19.39 -5.21
CA MET A 192 0.01 18.83 -4.57
C MET A 192 -0.80 19.92 -3.82
N VAL A 193 -0.13 20.79 -3.05
CA VAL A 193 -0.77 21.89 -2.33
C VAL A 193 -1.42 22.89 -3.30
N ASN A 194 -0.71 23.27 -4.36
CA ASN A 194 -1.23 24.18 -5.37
C ASN A 194 -2.45 23.61 -6.11
N CYS A 195 -2.48 22.30 -6.40
CA CYS A 195 -3.66 21.64 -6.95
C CYS A 195 -4.87 21.79 -6.02
N VAL A 196 -4.69 21.55 -4.71
CA VAL A 196 -5.78 21.72 -3.73
C VAL A 196 -6.24 23.18 -3.63
N ILE A 197 -5.32 24.14 -3.64
CA ILE A 197 -5.65 25.57 -3.64
C ILE A 197 -6.49 25.93 -4.88
N GLU A 198 -6.09 25.47 -6.06
CA GLU A 198 -6.82 25.75 -7.30
C GLU A 198 -8.18 25.05 -7.34
N ASP A 199 -8.27 23.78 -6.93
CA ASP A 199 -9.52 23.01 -6.88
C ASP A 199 -10.53 23.62 -5.90
N THR A 200 -10.04 24.28 -4.84
CA THR A 200 -10.88 24.93 -3.82
C THR A 200 -11.09 26.42 -4.03
N ARG A 201 -10.47 27.03 -5.06
CA ARG A 201 -10.51 28.48 -5.32
C ARG A 201 -11.91 29.04 -5.50
N THR A 202 -12.83 28.23 -6.03
CA THR A 202 -14.23 28.63 -6.28
C THR A 202 -15.19 28.19 -5.19
N LEU A 203 -14.70 27.47 -4.16
CA LEU A 203 -15.56 27.08 -3.04
C LEU A 203 -15.87 28.31 -2.18
N PRO A 204 -17.15 28.63 -1.95
CA PRO A 204 -17.52 29.74 -1.09
C PRO A 204 -17.12 29.39 0.35
N LEU A 205 -16.04 30.00 0.84
CA LEU A 205 -15.69 29.91 2.24
C LEU A 205 -16.63 30.83 3.03
N GLU A 206 -17.47 30.25 3.87
CA GLU A 206 -18.23 31.04 4.84
C GLU A 206 -17.25 31.84 5.70
N ARG A 207 -17.53 33.13 5.86
CA ARG A 207 -16.68 34.02 6.64
C ARG A 207 -16.74 33.53 8.11
N PRO A 208 -15.60 33.13 8.71
CA PRO A 208 -15.64 32.57 10.05
C PRO A 208 -16.04 33.64 11.05
N ARG A 209 -16.78 33.26 12.11
CA ARG A 209 -17.36 34.21 13.07
C ARG A 209 -16.32 35.10 13.75
N TRP A 210 -15.13 34.57 14.04
CA TRP A 210 -14.02 35.34 14.63
C TRP A 210 -13.50 36.45 13.71
N ALA A 211 -13.66 36.33 12.39
CA ALA A 211 -13.29 37.40 11.45
C ALA A 211 -14.26 38.58 11.50
N ALA A 212 -15.49 38.39 11.99
CA ALA A 212 -16.41 39.50 12.25
C ALA A 212 -15.99 40.28 13.50
N GLU A 213 -15.52 39.60 14.55
CA GLU A 213 -15.08 40.19 15.83
C GLU A 213 -13.81 41.06 15.70
N LEU A 214 -12.91 40.68 14.78
CA LEU A 214 -11.71 41.48 14.46
C LEU A 214 -12.05 42.81 13.77
N ASN A 215 -13.11 42.84 12.94
CA ASN A 215 -13.52 44.06 12.24
C ASN A 215 -14.33 45.01 13.14
N SER A 216 -15.02 44.50 14.17
CA SER A 216 -15.67 45.37 15.17
C SER A 216 -14.67 46.06 16.11
N SER A 217 -13.52 45.43 16.35
CA SER A 217 -12.48 45.95 17.24
C SER A 217 -11.69 47.12 16.61
N THR A 218 -11.57 47.17 15.27
CA THR A 218 -10.89 48.26 14.55
C THR A 218 -11.78 49.47 14.26
N GLY A 219 -13.10 49.37 14.45
CA GLY A 219 -14.04 50.49 14.29
C GLY A 219 -14.25 51.35 15.53
N SER A 220 -13.52 51.11 16.61
CA SER A 220 -13.73 51.75 17.93
C SER A 220 -12.64 52.76 18.34
N GLU A 221 -11.69 53.09 17.45
CA GLU A 221 -10.68 54.15 17.66
C GLU A 221 -10.97 55.39 16.79
N GLY A 222 -12.24 55.83 16.73
CA GLY A 222 -12.67 57.07 16.08
C GLY A 222 -13.14 58.12 17.09
#